data_AF-A0A1A8CJB3-F1
#
_entry.id   AF-A0A1A8CJB3-F1
#
_cell.length_a   1.000
_cell.length_b   1.000
_cell.length_c   1.000
_cell.angle_alpha   90.00
_cell.angle_beta   90.00
_cell.angle_gamma   90.00
#
_symmetry.space_group_name_H-M   'P 1'
#
loop_
_entity.id
_entity.type
_entity.pdbx_description
1 polymer ?
#
loop_
_entity_poly.entity_id
_entity_poly.type
_entity_poly.pdbx_seq_one_letter_code
_entity_poly.pdbx_strand_id
1 'polypeptide(L)'
;RSLRASRPALVCWMGYTSFTAAHICIGMIIQTFVFFLCLLITVFLVIIPILQRQNLIVFHILWSMWPFWLMILLAVLFQHITARFCFIKKTAGTHDLNHRGNLFLLTYLLFPVNVLIGVLLALWRLIITALFNIVHMGRLDISLLNRNVEAFDPAYRCYAHYLKIEVSQSHPVMKAFCGMLLQSAGQESKAAQRSRDAEEGIQLVQQEKKQSKLSGAKRARRRWQLLYTLVNNPSLVGTRKHFQAAESFLNGSFNRKNKDSKKEAEAAAGN
;
A
#
# COMPACT_ATOMS: atom_id res chain seq x y z
N ARG A 1 1.11 -4.80 -11.55
CA ARG A 1 2.37 -5.57 -11.34
C ARG A 1 1.99 -7.03 -11.11
N SER A 2 2.62 -7.99 -11.80
CA SER A 2 2.31 -9.42 -11.63
C SER A 2 2.85 -9.98 -10.29
N LEU A 3 2.02 -10.71 -9.57
CA LEU A 3 2.37 -11.48 -8.38
C LEU A 3 3.00 -12.82 -8.81
N ARG A 4 4.25 -12.77 -9.26
CA ARG A 4 5.03 -13.96 -9.58
C ARG A 4 6.14 -14.16 -8.55
N ALA A 5 6.25 -15.38 -8.04
CA ALA A 5 7.39 -15.81 -7.25
C ALA A 5 8.63 -15.86 -8.15
N SER A 6 9.62 -15.01 -7.87
CA SER A 6 10.89 -14.98 -8.59
C SER A 6 12.00 -15.57 -7.71
N ARG A 7 13.05 -16.12 -8.35
CA ARG A 7 14.24 -16.64 -7.65
C ARG A 7 14.81 -15.66 -6.60
N PRO A 8 15.09 -14.38 -6.92
CA PRO A 8 15.63 -13.46 -5.92
C PRO A 8 14.63 -13.17 -4.79
N ALA A 9 13.33 -13.17 -5.07
CA ALA A 9 12.34 -12.98 -4.03
C ALA A 9 12.35 -14.14 -3.02
N LEU A 10 12.55 -15.37 -3.49
CA LEU A 10 12.59 -16.56 -2.64
C LEU A 10 13.80 -16.53 -1.71
N VAL A 11 14.96 -16.11 -2.21
CA VAL A 11 16.17 -15.92 -1.38
C VAL A 11 15.93 -14.88 -0.29
N CYS A 12 15.31 -13.75 -0.63
CA CYS A 12 14.91 -12.72 0.34
C CYS A 12 13.94 -13.27 1.40
N TRP A 13 12.99 -14.12 1.00
CA TRP A 13 12.06 -14.75 1.92
C TRP A 13 12.75 -15.70 2.90
N MET A 14 13.70 -16.52 2.43
CA MET A 14 14.45 -17.48 3.26
C MET A 14 15.29 -16.80 4.36
N GLY A 15 15.87 -15.62 4.07
CA GLY A 15 16.77 -14.90 4.98
C GLY A 15 16.14 -13.76 5.78
N TYR A 16 14.84 -13.51 5.62
CA TYR A 16 14.19 -12.29 6.13
C TYR A 16 14.33 -12.12 7.66
N THR A 17 14.16 -13.19 8.43
CA THR A 17 14.25 -13.17 9.89
C THR A 17 15.66 -12.82 10.36
N SER A 18 16.67 -13.42 9.76
CA SER A 18 18.09 -13.15 10.06
C SER A 18 18.47 -11.72 9.68
N PHE A 19 18.03 -11.22 8.53
CA PHE A 19 18.27 -9.83 8.15
C PHE A 19 17.59 -8.86 9.09
N THR A 20 16.37 -9.17 9.55
CA THR A 20 15.66 -8.33 10.51
C THR A 20 16.44 -8.20 11.82
N ALA A 21 16.88 -9.33 12.38
CA ALA A 21 17.69 -9.34 13.59
C ALA A 21 18.99 -8.53 13.42
N ALA A 22 19.70 -8.71 12.30
CA ALA A 22 20.95 -8.00 12.04
C ALA A 22 20.76 -6.47 11.94
N HIS A 23 19.74 -5.99 11.23
CA HIS A 23 19.46 -4.56 11.10
C HIS A 23 19.02 -3.93 12.42
N ILE A 24 18.26 -4.65 13.24
CA ILE A 24 17.90 -4.19 14.58
C ILE A 24 19.15 -4.05 15.46
N CYS A 25 20.03 -5.07 15.49
CA CYS A 25 21.26 -5.01 16.29
C CYS A 25 22.16 -3.83 15.88
N ILE A 26 22.42 -3.67 14.59
CA ILE A 26 23.23 -2.57 14.06
C ILE A 26 22.55 -1.22 14.31
N GLY A 27 21.23 -1.15 14.08
CA GLY A 27 20.41 0.03 14.34
C GLY A 27 20.51 0.49 15.78
N MET A 28 20.38 -0.43 16.75
CA MET A 28 20.51 -0.13 18.17
C MET A 28 21.90 0.39 18.53
N ILE A 29 22.97 -0.25 18.04
CA ILE A 29 24.35 0.20 18.31
C ILE A 29 24.56 1.63 17.79
N ILE A 30 24.18 1.91 16.54
CA ILE A 30 24.34 3.23 15.93
C ILE A 30 23.49 4.27 16.66
N GLN A 31 22.23 3.95 16.96
CA GLN A 31 21.33 4.86 17.68
C GLN A 31 21.88 5.19 19.08
N THR A 32 22.30 4.20 19.85
CA THR A 32 22.88 4.42 21.18
C THR A 32 24.13 5.29 21.09
N PHE A 33 25.03 5.01 20.15
CA PHE A 33 26.25 5.81 19.97
C PHE A 33 25.93 7.27 19.62
N VAL A 34 25.03 7.50 18.66
CA VAL A 34 24.66 8.85 18.23
C VAL A 34 23.94 9.60 19.35
N PHE A 35 22.95 8.98 20.01
CA PHE A 35 22.25 9.62 21.12
C PHE A 35 23.17 9.91 22.29
N PHE A 36 24.11 9.01 22.60
CA PHE A 36 25.12 9.24 23.62
C PHE A 36 25.97 10.47 23.28
N LEU A 37 26.47 10.59 22.05
CA LEU A 37 27.24 11.76 21.62
C LEU A 37 26.40 13.06 21.66
N CYS A 38 25.16 13.03 21.17
CA CYS A 38 24.25 14.17 21.22
C CYS A 38 23.94 14.60 22.67
N LEU A 39 23.77 13.64 23.57
CA LEU A 39 23.57 13.89 25.00
C LEU A 39 24.83 14.50 25.60
N LEU A 40 26.03 13.95 25.35
CA LEU A 40 27.27 14.54 25.85
C LEU A 40 27.43 15.99 25.40
N ILE A 41 27.21 16.28 24.11
CA ILE A 41 27.26 17.65 23.57
C ILE A 41 26.26 18.55 24.31
N THR A 42 25.04 18.06 24.53
CA THR A 42 23.98 18.82 25.22
C THR A 42 24.33 19.04 26.70
N VAL A 43 24.83 18.02 27.40
CA VAL A 43 25.22 18.13 28.82
C VAL A 43 26.34 19.16 28.96
N PHE A 44 27.40 19.07 28.16
CA PHE A 44 28.56 19.95 28.27
C PHE A 44 28.32 21.37 27.75
N LEU A 45 27.58 21.55 26.66
CA LEU A 45 27.36 22.89 26.07
C LEU A 45 26.13 23.62 26.63
N VAL A 46 25.14 22.90 27.14
CA VAL A 46 23.87 23.49 27.58
C VAL A 46 23.67 23.30 29.09
N ILE A 47 23.64 22.05 29.58
CA ILE A 47 23.22 21.78 30.97
C ILE A 47 24.24 22.28 32.00
N ILE A 48 25.52 21.94 31.85
CA ILE A 48 26.58 22.34 32.79
C ILE A 48 26.74 23.87 32.84
N PRO A 49 26.80 24.59 31.70
CA PRO A 49 26.91 26.05 31.72
C PRO A 49 25.71 26.75 32.36
N ILE A 50 24.49 26.23 32.17
CA ILE A 50 23.29 26.76 32.85
C ILE A 50 23.41 26.54 34.37
N LEU A 51 23.77 25.34 34.80
CA LEU A 51 23.77 24.97 36.23
C LEU A 51 24.90 25.64 37.01
N GLN A 52 26.11 25.66 36.45
CA GLN A 52 27.30 26.21 37.10
C GLN A 52 27.50 27.71 36.82
N ARG A 53 26.71 28.28 35.88
CA ARG A 53 26.81 29.67 35.42
C ARG A 53 28.20 30.07 34.91
N GLN A 54 28.98 29.09 34.45
CA GLN A 54 30.33 29.25 33.91
C GLN A 54 30.36 28.81 32.44
N ASN A 55 31.23 29.41 31.62
CA ASN A 55 31.40 29.07 30.19
C ASN A 55 30.14 29.17 29.32
N LEU A 56 29.38 30.27 29.44
CA LEU A 56 28.16 30.58 28.67
C LEU A 56 28.43 31.01 27.20
N ILE A 57 29.41 30.43 26.52
CA ILE A 57 29.85 30.87 25.18
C ILE A 57 28.69 30.77 24.17
N VAL A 58 27.97 29.64 24.14
CA VAL A 58 26.83 29.42 23.23
C VAL A 58 25.71 30.42 23.51
N PHE A 59 25.38 30.65 24.79
CA PHE A 59 24.35 31.61 25.19
C PHE A 59 24.75 33.05 24.85
N HIS A 60 26.02 33.41 25.00
CA HIS A 60 26.51 34.74 24.67
C HIS A 60 26.42 35.02 23.16
N ILE A 61 26.82 34.04 22.33
CA ILE A 61 26.68 34.14 20.86
C ILE A 61 25.19 34.24 20.50
N LEU A 62 24.34 33.38 21.06
CA LEU A 62 22.91 33.37 20.74
C LEU A 62 22.23 34.68 21.15
N TRP A 63 22.59 35.22 22.31
CA TRP A 63 22.11 36.52 22.79
C TRP A 63 22.61 37.65 21.91
N SER A 64 23.88 37.64 21.49
CA SER A 64 24.44 38.66 20.60
C SER A 64 23.74 38.68 19.23
N MET A 65 23.29 37.52 18.73
CA MET A 65 22.59 37.38 17.44
C MET A 65 21.08 37.68 17.49
N TRP A 66 20.53 38.14 18.61
CA TRP A 66 19.09 38.43 18.73
C TRP A 66 18.50 39.34 17.61
N PRO A 67 19.18 40.40 17.10
CA PRO A 67 18.61 41.26 16.07
C PRO A 67 18.54 40.54 14.70
N PHE A 68 19.47 39.64 14.43
CA PHE A 68 19.50 38.83 13.22
C PHE A 68 18.30 37.89 13.16
N TRP A 69 18.02 37.18 14.26
CA TRP A 69 16.85 36.30 14.37
C TRP A 69 15.54 37.08 14.27
N LEU A 70 15.48 38.27 14.90
CA LEU A 70 14.32 39.15 14.81
C LEU A 70 14.06 39.61 13.37
N MET A 71 15.10 40.00 12.63
CA MET A 71 15.00 40.40 11.22
C MET A 71 14.41 39.28 10.36
N ILE A 72 14.91 38.04 10.52
CA ILE A 72 14.39 36.88 9.78
C ILE A 72 12.91 36.65 10.09
N LEU A 73 12.54 36.66 11.38
CA LEU A 73 11.16 36.47 11.81
C LEU A 73 10.25 37.56 11.23
N LEU A 74 10.68 38.82 11.28
CA LEU A 74 9.91 39.94 10.77
C LEU A 74 9.76 39.87 9.24
N ALA A 75 10.80 39.47 8.52
CA ALA A 75 10.75 39.31 7.06
C ALA A 75 9.78 38.21 6.63
N VAL A 76 9.79 37.06 7.30
CA VAL A 76 8.84 35.97 7.05
C VAL A 76 7.41 36.41 7.36
N LEU A 77 7.21 37.07 8.51
CA LEU A 77 5.90 37.61 8.89
C LEU A 77 5.40 38.62 7.85
N PHE A 78 6.26 39.55 7.44
CA PHE A 78 5.95 40.54 6.42
C PHE A 78 5.55 39.88 5.09
N GLN A 79 6.30 38.87 4.62
CA GLN A 79 5.94 38.11 3.42
C GLN A 79 4.56 37.45 3.54
N HIS A 80 4.26 36.79 4.67
CA HIS A 80 2.95 36.15 4.88
C HIS A 80 1.80 37.16 4.95
N ILE A 81 2.01 38.30 5.62
CA ILE A 81 1.03 39.39 5.72
C ILE A 81 0.78 39.98 4.33
N THR A 82 1.81 40.41 3.61
CA THR A 82 1.66 41.03 2.29
C THR A 82 1.09 40.05 1.27
N ALA A 83 1.45 38.76 1.32
CA ALA A 83 0.85 37.72 0.48
C ALA A 83 -0.67 37.62 0.70
N ARG A 84 -1.11 37.58 1.97
CA ARG A 84 -2.53 37.43 2.31
C ARG A 84 -3.36 38.68 2.03
N PHE A 85 -2.82 39.87 2.30
CA PHE A 85 -3.60 41.12 2.24
C PHE A 85 -3.43 41.90 0.93
N CYS A 86 -2.25 41.89 0.31
CA CYS A 86 -1.96 42.73 -0.86
C CYS A 86 -2.00 41.95 -2.18
N PHE A 87 -1.55 40.70 -2.19
CA PHE A 87 -1.37 39.94 -3.43
C PHE A 87 -2.46 38.91 -3.70
N ILE A 88 -3.09 38.31 -2.69
CA ILE A 88 -4.16 37.32 -2.91
C ILE A 88 -5.52 38.03 -2.81
N LYS A 89 -6.24 38.11 -3.92
CA LYS A 89 -7.63 38.57 -3.95
C LYS A 89 -8.56 37.35 -4.06
N LYS A 90 -9.44 37.18 -3.07
CA LYS A 90 -10.48 36.15 -3.12
C LYS A 90 -11.68 36.71 -3.87
N THR A 91 -11.90 36.25 -5.10
CA THR A 91 -13.05 36.68 -5.92
C THR A 91 -13.83 35.44 -6.33
N ALA A 92 -15.13 35.39 -6.04
CA ALA A 92 -16.05 34.34 -6.51
C ALA A 92 -15.58 32.88 -6.36
N GLY A 93 -14.84 32.55 -5.28
CA GLY A 93 -14.38 31.18 -4.99
C GLY A 93 -13.00 30.83 -5.56
N THR A 94 -12.39 31.68 -6.38
CA THR A 94 -11.00 31.53 -6.86
C THR A 94 -10.06 32.49 -6.12
N HIS A 95 -8.81 32.07 -5.93
CA HIS A 95 -7.73 32.88 -5.34
C HIS A 95 -6.85 33.40 -6.49
N ASP A 96 -7.05 34.66 -6.88
CA ASP A 96 -6.29 35.28 -7.97
C ASP A 96 -5.21 36.24 -7.44
N LEU A 97 -4.10 36.33 -8.17
CA LEU A 97 -2.98 37.22 -7.86
C LEU A 97 -3.28 38.64 -8.35
N ASN A 98 -3.29 39.59 -7.43
CA ASN A 98 -3.43 41.01 -7.66
C ASN A 98 -2.05 41.72 -7.61
N HIS A 99 -1.89 42.83 -8.34
CA HIS A 99 -0.66 43.67 -8.35
C HIS A 99 0.66 42.91 -8.60
N ARG A 100 0.73 42.19 -9.72
CA ARG A 100 1.90 41.34 -10.09
C ARG A 100 3.24 42.10 -10.11
N GLY A 101 3.27 43.35 -10.57
CA GLY A 101 4.49 44.17 -10.61
C GLY A 101 5.11 44.39 -9.22
N ASN A 102 4.28 44.72 -8.22
CA ASN A 102 4.74 44.92 -6.84
C ASN A 102 5.21 43.62 -6.20
N LEU A 103 4.61 42.48 -6.56
CA LEU A 103 5.06 41.17 -6.11
C LEU A 103 6.47 40.85 -6.63
N PHE A 104 6.78 41.15 -7.90
CA PHE A 104 8.12 40.97 -8.44
C PHE A 104 9.15 41.91 -7.76
N LEU A 105 8.80 43.19 -7.57
CA LEU A 105 9.66 44.15 -6.89
C LEU A 105 9.96 43.72 -5.45
N LEU A 106 8.94 43.29 -4.71
CA LEU A 106 9.08 42.82 -3.33
C LEU A 106 9.95 41.56 -3.24
N THR A 107 9.76 40.63 -4.18
CA THR A 107 10.56 39.39 -4.24
C THR A 107 12.03 39.70 -4.53
N TYR A 108 12.30 40.66 -5.42
CA TYR A 108 13.66 41.11 -5.73
C TYR A 108 14.32 41.78 -4.51
N LEU A 109 13.61 42.67 -3.82
CA LEU A 109 14.13 43.35 -2.63
C LEU A 109 14.41 42.39 -1.47
N LEU A 110 13.55 41.38 -1.27
CA LEU A 110 13.71 40.36 -0.23
C LEU A 110 14.68 39.24 -0.60
N PHE A 111 15.26 39.25 -1.80
CA PHE A 111 16.14 38.18 -2.27
C PHE A 111 17.30 37.86 -1.29
N PRO A 112 18.09 38.83 -0.79
CA PRO A 112 19.19 38.52 0.12
C PRO A 112 18.73 37.89 1.45
N VAL A 113 17.58 38.35 1.97
CA VAL A 113 16.99 37.81 3.20
C VAL A 113 16.47 36.39 2.96
N ASN A 114 15.86 36.13 1.81
CA ASN A 114 15.40 34.79 1.41
C ASN A 114 16.55 33.81 1.21
N VAL A 115 17.72 34.27 0.76
CA VAL A 115 18.94 33.43 0.72
C VAL A 115 19.33 32.98 2.13
N LEU A 116 19.32 33.88 3.12
CA LEU A 116 19.61 33.53 4.52
C LEU A 116 18.59 32.53 5.09
N ILE A 117 17.30 32.74 4.84
CA ILE A 117 16.24 31.79 5.21
C ILE A 117 16.47 30.44 4.52
N GLY A 118 16.84 30.45 3.24
CA GLY A 118 17.17 29.25 2.46
C GLY A 118 18.30 28.44 3.07
N VAL A 119 19.36 29.09 3.57
CA VAL A 119 20.45 28.43 4.30
C VAL A 119 19.95 27.76 5.57
N LEU A 120 19.12 28.45 6.36
CA LEU A 120 18.52 27.87 7.58
C LEU A 120 17.63 26.67 7.26
N LEU A 121 16.81 26.75 6.22
CA LEU A 121 15.98 25.63 5.76
C LEU A 121 16.81 24.46 5.24
N ALA A 122 17.95 24.72 4.58
CA ALA A 122 18.88 23.69 4.15
C ALA A 122 19.53 22.98 5.34
N LEU A 123 19.97 23.73 6.35
CA LEU A 123 20.49 23.17 7.61
C LEU A 123 19.43 22.35 8.33
N TRP A 124 18.20 22.87 8.45
CA TRP A 124 17.07 22.14 9.03
C TRP A 124 16.77 20.85 8.28
N ARG A 125 16.81 20.88 6.93
CA ARG A 125 16.66 19.69 6.09
C ARG A 125 17.73 18.65 6.38
N LEU A 126 18.99 19.05 6.57
CA LEU A 126 20.07 18.12 6.96
C LEU A 126 19.81 17.48 8.32
N ILE A 127 19.41 18.30 9.31
CA ILE A 127 19.13 17.82 10.67
C ILE A 127 17.97 16.81 10.66
N ILE A 128 16.83 17.16 10.06
CA ILE A 128 15.64 16.28 10.09
C ILE A 128 15.86 14.99 9.30
N THR A 129 16.59 15.05 8.18
CA THR A 129 16.91 13.85 7.38
C THR A 129 17.87 12.92 8.12
N ALA A 130 18.88 13.47 8.79
CA ALA A 130 19.79 12.68 9.63
C ALA A 130 19.03 12.00 10.78
N LEU A 131 18.24 12.76 11.55
CA LEU A 131 17.44 12.22 12.66
C LEU A 131 16.47 11.14 12.19
N PHE A 132 15.76 11.39 11.08
CA PHE A 132 14.84 10.41 10.50
C PHE A 132 15.55 9.11 10.12
N ASN A 133 16.69 9.20 9.43
CA ASN A 133 17.47 8.03 9.02
C ASN A 133 18.03 7.25 10.21
N ILE A 134 18.51 7.93 11.25
CA ILE A 134 19.04 7.28 12.47
C ILE A 134 17.92 6.52 13.19
N VAL A 135 16.77 7.17 13.42
CA VAL A 135 15.63 6.55 14.12
C VAL A 135 15.06 5.35 13.36
N HIS A 136 15.00 5.44 12.03
CA HIS A 136 14.41 4.39 11.19
C HIS A 136 15.43 3.36 10.68
N MET A 137 16.71 3.49 11.04
CA MET A 137 17.79 2.59 10.59
C MET A 137 17.50 1.10 10.87
N GLY A 138 16.88 0.80 12.01
CA GLY A 138 16.55 -0.58 12.41
C GLY A 138 15.29 -1.17 11.75
N ARG A 139 14.58 -0.40 10.92
CA ARG A 139 13.32 -0.82 10.29
C ARG A 139 13.54 -1.21 8.83
N LEU A 140 12.94 -2.33 8.41
CA LEU A 140 13.00 -2.80 7.02
C LEU A 140 11.72 -2.50 6.23
N ASP A 141 10.65 -2.10 6.91
CA ASP A 141 9.36 -1.81 6.28
C ASP A 141 9.30 -0.44 5.60
N ILE A 142 10.30 0.41 5.85
CA ILE A 142 10.43 1.77 5.31
C ILE A 142 11.73 1.84 4.51
N SER A 143 11.67 2.43 3.31
CA SER A 143 12.87 2.78 2.55
C SER A 143 13.44 4.10 3.04
N LEU A 144 14.75 4.16 3.31
CA LEU A 144 15.45 5.40 3.64
C LEU A 144 15.79 6.25 2.39
N LEU A 145 15.66 5.65 1.21
CA LEU A 145 15.88 6.29 -0.07
C LEU A 145 14.59 6.94 -0.62
N ASN A 146 14.76 7.84 -1.60
CA ASN A 146 13.65 8.48 -2.30
C ASN A 146 12.75 7.47 -3.05
N ARG A 147 11.49 7.83 -3.27
CA ARG A 147 10.44 7.02 -3.91
C ARG A 147 10.85 6.37 -5.22
N ASN A 148 11.64 7.07 -6.04
CA ASN A 148 12.08 6.57 -7.35
C ASN A 148 13.20 5.52 -7.27
N VAL A 149 13.89 5.44 -6.12
CA VAL A 149 15.08 4.60 -5.89
C VAL A 149 14.91 3.65 -4.70
N GLU A 150 13.68 3.46 -4.19
CA GLU A 150 13.38 2.51 -3.10
C GLU A 150 13.86 1.09 -3.41
N ALA A 151 13.89 0.69 -4.68
CA ALA A 151 14.34 -0.63 -5.09
C ALA A 151 15.84 -0.88 -4.88
N PHE A 152 16.63 0.19 -4.68
CA PHE A 152 18.05 0.09 -4.37
C PHE A 152 18.34 -0.04 -2.88
N ASP A 153 17.36 0.23 -2.01
CA ASP A 153 17.48 -0.03 -0.57
C ASP A 153 17.40 -1.55 -0.34
N PRO A 154 18.49 -2.20 0.11
CA PRO A 154 18.52 -3.66 0.26
C PRO A 154 17.57 -4.16 1.35
N ALA A 155 17.39 -3.39 2.43
CA ALA A 155 16.53 -3.75 3.55
C ALA A 155 15.06 -3.74 3.09
N TYR A 156 14.65 -2.62 2.48
CA TYR A 156 13.29 -2.46 1.96
C TYR A 156 12.99 -3.44 0.81
N ARG A 157 13.95 -3.65 -0.10
CA ARG A 157 13.80 -4.61 -1.20
C ARG A 157 13.56 -6.03 -0.68
N CYS A 158 14.27 -6.43 0.37
CA CYS A 158 14.09 -7.74 0.98
C CYS A 158 12.71 -7.88 1.62
N TYR A 159 12.26 -6.88 2.38
CA TYR A 159 10.93 -6.82 2.97
C TYR A 159 9.81 -6.90 1.92
N ALA A 160 9.90 -6.09 0.86
CA ALA A 160 8.91 -6.09 -0.22
C ALA A 160 8.83 -7.45 -0.94
N HIS A 161 9.97 -8.11 -1.14
CA HIS A 161 10.00 -9.45 -1.74
C HIS A 161 9.45 -10.53 -0.83
N TYR A 162 9.78 -10.49 0.47
CA TYR A 162 9.23 -11.37 1.49
C TYR A 162 7.68 -11.30 1.47
N LEU A 163 7.12 -10.08 1.59
CA LEU A 163 5.68 -9.88 1.64
C LEU A 163 4.98 -10.31 0.35
N LYS A 164 5.64 -10.09 -0.80
CA LYS A 164 5.13 -10.52 -2.11
C LYS A 164 5.00 -12.04 -2.22
N ILE A 165 5.93 -12.79 -1.65
CA ILE A 165 5.85 -14.26 -1.65
C ILE A 165 4.78 -14.73 -0.67
N GLU A 166 4.73 -14.18 0.52
CA GLU A 166 3.78 -14.58 1.56
C GLU A 166 2.32 -14.41 1.10
N VAL A 167 1.98 -13.27 0.49
CA VAL A 167 0.64 -13.07 -0.08
C VAL A 167 0.34 -14.01 -1.25
N SER A 168 1.35 -14.39 -2.03
CA SER A 168 1.18 -15.28 -3.18
C SER A 168 0.92 -16.74 -2.78
N GLN A 169 1.48 -17.19 -1.65
CA GLN A 169 1.38 -18.58 -1.19
C GLN A 169 0.22 -18.79 -0.22
N SER A 170 -0.02 -17.83 0.69
CA SER A 170 -0.99 -17.98 1.77
C SER A 170 -2.02 -16.86 1.79
N HIS A 171 -2.64 -16.56 0.63
CA HIS A 171 -3.71 -15.59 0.58
C HIS A 171 -4.89 -16.02 1.47
N PRO A 172 -5.30 -15.22 2.48
CA PRO A 172 -6.25 -15.65 3.51
C PRO A 172 -7.62 -16.03 2.94
N VAL A 173 -8.09 -15.32 1.91
CA VAL A 173 -9.37 -15.62 1.24
C VAL A 173 -9.32 -16.97 0.52
N MET A 174 -8.22 -17.29 -0.15
CA MET A 174 -8.08 -18.56 -0.88
C MET A 174 -7.99 -19.73 0.11
N LYS A 175 -7.24 -19.55 1.20
CA LYS A 175 -7.13 -20.55 2.27
C LYS A 175 -8.47 -20.81 2.95
N ALA A 176 -9.23 -19.76 3.26
CA ALA A 176 -10.58 -19.87 3.81
C ALA A 176 -11.56 -20.53 2.82
N PHE A 177 -11.49 -20.18 1.54
CA PHE A 177 -12.31 -20.79 0.49
C PHE A 177 -12.05 -22.30 0.37
N CYS A 178 -10.78 -22.71 0.25
CA CYS A 178 -10.41 -24.13 0.26
C CYS A 178 -10.84 -24.82 1.56
N GLY A 179 -10.74 -24.15 2.70
CA GLY A 179 -11.22 -24.64 3.98
C GLY A 179 -12.72 -24.94 3.97
N MET A 180 -13.54 -24.03 3.45
CA MET A 180 -14.99 -24.25 3.31
C MET A 180 -15.31 -25.41 2.34
N LEU A 181 -14.58 -25.53 1.23
CA LEU A 181 -14.75 -26.63 0.27
C LEU A 181 -14.38 -27.99 0.87
N LEU A 182 -13.27 -28.06 1.61
CA LEU A 182 -12.80 -29.30 2.22
C LEU A 182 -13.72 -29.75 3.36
N GLN A 183 -14.20 -28.81 4.19
CA GLN A 183 -15.15 -29.09 5.25
C GLN A 183 -16.50 -29.56 4.69
N SER A 184 -17.00 -28.94 3.62
CA SER A 184 -18.26 -29.35 3.01
C SER A 184 -18.16 -30.73 2.35
N ALA A 185 -17.07 -31.02 1.64
CA ALA A 185 -16.82 -32.35 1.07
C ALA A 185 -16.69 -33.43 2.15
N GLY A 186 -15.98 -33.15 3.25
CA GLY A 186 -15.84 -34.07 4.38
C GLY A 186 -17.14 -34.30 5.14
N GLN A 187 -18.00 -33.28 5.26
CA GLN A 187 -19.34 -33.41 5.87
C GLN A 187 -20.29 -34.22 4.97
N GLU A 188 -20.28 -33.99 3.65
CA GLU A 188 -21.08 -34.78 2.71
C GLU A 188 -20.62 -36.26 2.68
N SER A 189 -19.31 -36.53 2.75
CA SER A 189 -18.77 -37.89 2.84
C SER A 189 -19.15 -38.59 4.15
N LYS A 190 -19.07 -37.91 5.30
CA LYS A 190 -19.49 -38.47 6.60
C LYS A 190 -21.00 -38.67 6.70
N ALA A 191 -21.79 -37.78 6.11
CA ALA A 191 -23.23 -37.94 6.02
C ALA A 191 -23.60 -39.12 5.11
N ALA A 192 -22.92 -39.29 3.98
CA ALA A 192 -23.11 -40.44 3.08
C ALA A 192 -22.69 -41.77 3.73
N GLN A 193 -21.61 -41.79 4.51
CA GLN A 193 -21.17 -42.96 5.27
C GLN A 193 -22.20 -43.34 6.34
N ARG A 194 -22.66 -42.38 7.16
CA ARG A 194 -23.72 -42.61 8.16
C ARG A 194 -25.04 -43.05 7.54
N SER A 195 -25.36 -42.59 6.34
CA SER A 195 -26.53 -43.06 5.60
C SER A 195 -26.36 -44.49 5.11
N ARG A 196 -25.15 -44.92 4.70
CA ARG A 196 -24.85 -46.31 4.31
C ARG A 196 -24.87 -47.27 5.51
N ASP A 197 -24.29 -46.88 6.64
CA ASP A 197 -24.27 -47.69 7.86
C ASP A 197 -25.68 -47.85 8.46
N ALA A 198 -26.59 -46.90 8.20
CA ALA A 198 -28.01 -46.97 8.57
C ALA A 198 -28.88 -47.73 7.54
N GLU A 199 -28.34 -48.09 6.37
CA GLU A 199 -29.06 -48.68 5.23
C GLU A 199 -28.85 -50.19 5.04
N GLU A 200 -28.34 -50.92 6.04
CA GLU A 200 -28.37 -52.39 6.04
C GLU A 200 -29.81 -52.99 6.05
N GLY A 201 -30.87 -52.17 5.93
CA GLY A 201 -32.25 -52.60 5.77
C GLY A 201 -33.08 -51.71 4.82
N ILE A 202 -33.21 -52.13 3.56
CA ILE A 202 -34.36 -51.92 2.65
C ILE A 202 -34.78 -50.45 2.36
N GLN A 203 -34.32 -49.86 1.23
CA GLN A 203 -35.10 -49.01 0.29
C GLN A 203 -34.20 -48.17 -0.67
N LEU A 204 -33.55 -48.82 -1.63
CA LEU A 204 -32.61 -48.13 -2.54
C LEU A 204 -33.27 -47.27 -3.65
N VAL A 205 -34.55 -47.46 -4.00
CA VAL A 205 -35.16 -46.82 -5.20
C VAL A 205 -35.98 -45.55 -4.89
N GLN A 206 -36.64 -45.47 -3.74
CA GLN A 206 -37.44 -44.28 -3.34
C GLN A 206 -36.54 -43.09 -2.97
N GLN A 207 -35.34 -43.40 -2.47
CA GLN A 207 -34.34 -42.42 -2.01
C GLN A 207 -33.75 -41.61 -3.17
N GLU A 208 -33.46 -42.24 -4.32
CA GLU A 208 -32.89 -41.56 -5.50
C GLU A 208 -33.81 -40.45 -6.06
N LYS A 209 -35.12 -40.68 -6.11
CA LYS A 209 -36.11 -39.66 -6.51
C LYS A 209 -36.21 -38.50 -5.52
N LYS A 210 -35.94 -38.72 -4.23
CA LYS A 210 -35.98 -37.68 -3.19
C LYS A 210 -34.67 -36.89 -3.14
N GLN A 211 -33.52 -37.56 -3.32
CA GLN A 211 -32.19 -36.94 -3.42
C GLN A 211 -32.03 -36.06 -4.66
N SER A 212 -32.59 -36.49 -5.81
CA SER A 212 -32.59 -35.71 -7.05
C SER A 212 -33.45 -34.43 -6.95
N LYS A 213 -34.61 -34.48 -6.29
CA LYS A 213 -35.45 -33.29 -6.02
C LYS A 213 -34.78 -32.28 -5.08
N LEU A 214 -34.10 -32.76 -4.02
CA LEU A 214 -33.32 -31.90 -3.10
C LEU A 214 -32.12 -31.25 -3.81
N SER A 215 -31.50 -31.94 -4.77
CA SER A 215 -30.47 -31.39 -5.65
C SER A 215 -31.02 -30.30 -6.58
N GLY A 216 -32.23 -30.49 -7.11
CA GLY A 216 -32.95 -29.49 -7.92
C GLY A 216 -33.26 -28.19 -7.16
N ALA A 217 -33.79 -28.30 -5.95
CA ALA A 217 -34.10 -27.14 -5.09
C ALA A 217 -32.83 -26.36 -4.69
N LYS A 218 -31.74 -27.06 -4.34
CA LYS A 218 -30.43 -26.44 -4.07
C LYS A 218 -29.90 -25.69 -5.31
N ARG A 219 -30.06 -26.26 -6.51
CA ARG A 219 -29.65 -25.63 -7.77
C ARG A 219 -30.46 -24.37 -8.08
N ALA A 220 -31.77 -24.40 -7.85
CA ALA A 220 -32.64 -23.22 -8.02
C ALA A 220 -32.21 -22.09 -7.07
N ARG A 221 -31.97 -22.39 -5.79
CA ARG A 221 -31.49 -21.41 -4.80
C ARG A 221 -30.16 -20.76 -5.20
N ARG A 222 -29.19 -21.53 -5.71
CA ARG A 222 -27.90 -21.01 -6.21
C ARG A 222 -28.08 -20.06 -7.40
N ARG A 223 -29.02 -20.35 -8.31
CA ARG A 223 -29.34 -19.46 -9.46
C ARG A 223 -29.91 -18.12 -9.01
N TRP A 224 -30.82 -18.14 -8.03
CA TRP A 224 -31.36 -16.92 -7.44
C TRP A 224 -30.29 -16.11 -6.70
N GLN A 225 -29.42 -16.76 -5.92
CA GLN A 225 -28.29 -16.09 -5.26
C GLN A 225 -27.33 -15.44 -6.27
N LEU A 226 -27.04 -16.13 -7.38
CA LEU A 226 -26.24 -15.57 -8.46
C LEU A 226 -26.90 -14.33 -9.09
N LEU A 227 -28.20 -14.40 -9.40
CA LEU A 227 -28.93 -13.27 -9.96
C LEU A 227 -28.91 -12.09 -8.99
N TYR A 228 -29.15 -12.34 -7.70
CA TYR A 228 -29.07 -11.34 -6.64
C TYR A 228 -27.69 -10.65 -6.60
N THR A 229 -26.59 -11.42 -6.68
CA THR A 229 -25.24 -10.85 -6.73
C THR A 229 -25.02 -9.99 -7.99
N LEU A 230 -25.51 -10.43 -9.15
CA LEU A 230 -25.33 -9.71 -10.43
C LEU A 230 -26.17 -8.43 -10.52
N VAL A 231 -27.39 -8.43 -9.98
CA VAL A 231 -28.24 -7.23 -9.92
C VAL A 231 -27.59 -6.17 -9.03
N ASN A 232 -27.03 -6.56 -7.89
CA ASN A 232 -26.37 -5.64 -6.96
C ASN A 232 -24.95 -5.24 -7.42
N ASN A 233 -24.36 -5.92 -8.40
CA ASN A 233 -23.01 -5.66 -8.91
C ASN A 233 -22.98 -5.67 -10.45
N PRO A 234 -23.47 -4.61 -11.11
CA PRO A 234 -23.64 -4.57 -12.58
C PRO A 234 -22.31 -4.69 -13.34
N SER A 235 -21.20 -4.22 -12.77
CA SER A 235 -19.86 -4.32 -13.38
C SER A 235 -19.39 -5.77 -13.58
N LEU A 236 -19.89 -6.71 -12.79
CA LEU A 236 -19.55 -8.13 -12.89
C LEU A 236 -20.26 -8.84 -14.05
N VAL A 237 -21.33 -8.25 -14.60
CA VAL A 237 -22.10 -8.87 -15.71
C VAL A 237 -21.25 -8.94 -16.98
N GLY A 238 -20.55 -7.85 -17.30
CA GLY A 238 -19.64 -7.80 -18.45
C GLY A 238 -18.48 -8.77 -18.27
N THR A 239 -17.75 -8.67 -17.16
CA THR A 239 -16.57 -9.52 -16.89
C THR A 239 -16.92 -11.00 -16.86
N ARG A 240 -18.07 -11.38 -16.30
CA ARG A 240 -18.56 -12.78 -16.32
C ARG A 240 -18.80 -13.29 -17.74
N LYS A 241 -19.49 -12.53 -18.59
CA LYS A 241 -19.77 -12.94 -19.99
C LYS A 241 -18.47 -13.12 -20.78
N HIS A 242 -17.53 -12.19 -20.62
CA HIS A 242 -16.22 -12.26 -21.28
C HIS A 242 -15.39 -13.46 -20.78
N PHE A 243 -15.36 -13.70 -19.47
CA PHE A 243 -14.59 -14.81 -18.91
C PHE A 243 -15.18 -16.18 -19.29
N GLN A 244 -16.51 -16.30 -19.35
CA GLN A 244 -17.18 -17.51 -19.81
C GLN A 244 -16.92 -17.81 -21.29
N ALA A 245 -16.89 -16.77 -22.14
CA ALA A 245 -16.54 -16.91 -23.55
C ALA A 245 -15.05 -17.27 -23.75
N ALA A 246 -14.17 -16.77 -22.89
CA ALA A 246 -12.75 -17.12 -22.91
C ALA A 246 -12.50 -18.57 -22.44
N GLU A 247 -13.17 -19.02 -21.38
CA GLU A 247 -13.09 -20.42 -20.93
C GLU A 247 -13.67 -21.40 -21.95
N SER A 248 -14.78 -21.06 -22.63
CA SER A 248 -15.34 -21.94 -23.67
C SER A 248 -14.44 -22.03 -24.91
N PHE A 249 -13.68 -20.97 -25.21
CA PHE A 249 -12.65 -20.97 -26.24
C PHE A 249 -11.43 -21.82 -25.84
N LEU A 250 -10.94 -21.70 -24.60
CA LEU A 250 -9.80 -22.48 -24.08
C LEU A 250 -10.12 -23.96 -23.89
N ASN A 251 -11.33 -24.29 -23.45
CA ASN A 251 -11.80 -25.69 -23.31
C ASN A 251 -12.25 -26.32 -24.64
N GLY A 252 -12.05 -25.65 -25.79
CA GLY A 252 -12.40 -26.17 -27.10
C GLY A 252 -13.89 -26.49 -27.30
N SER A 253 -14.78 -26.01 -26.42
CA SER A 253 -16.22 -26.29 -26.49
C SER A 253 -16.97 -25.34 -27.42
N PHE A 254 -16.24 -24.53 -28.19
CA PHE A 254 -16.78 -23.71 -29.26
C PHE A 254 -17.27 -24.60 -30.40
N ASN A 255 -18.41 -25.24 -30.17
CA ASN A 255 -19.14 -26.00 -31.16
C ASN A 255 -19.72 -24.99 -32.15
N ARG A 256 -18.88 -24.54 -33.09
CA ARG A 256 -19.26 -23.70 -34.22
C ARG A 256 -20.19 -24.55 -35.08
N LYS A 257 -21.48 -24.45 -34.73
CA LYS A 257 -22.67 -24.88 -35.45
C LYS A 257 -22.35 -25.56 -36.79
N ASN A 258 -22.42 -26.89 -36.79
CA ASN A 258 -22.66 -27.72 -37.96
C ASN A 258 -24.10 -27.50 -38.51
N LYS A 259 -24.54 -26.24 -38.58
CA LYS A 259 -25.90 -25.82 -38.94
C LYS A 259 -25.92 -25.06 -40.28
N ASP A 260 -24.76 -24.63 -40.77
CA ASP A 260 -24.63 -24.01 -42.09
C ASP A 260 -24.46 -25.08 -43.19
N SER A 261 -23.76 -26.20 -42.91
CA SER A 261 -23.59 -27.31 -43.86
C SER A 261 -24.89 -28.08 -44.15
N LYS A 262 -25.86 -28.07 -43.23
CA LYS A 262 -27.17 -28.72 -43.46
C LYS A 262 -28.12 -27.83 -44.27
N LYS A 263 -27.95 -26.51 -44.20
CA LYS A 263 -28.73 -25.56 -45.02
C LYS A 263 -28.23 -25.50 -46.45
N GLU A 264 -26.93 -25.67 -46.71
CA GLU A 264 -26.40 -25.78 -48.07
C GLU A 264 -26.74 -27.15 -48.71
N ALA A 265 -26.75 -28.24 -47.95
CA ALA A 265 -27.14 -29.55 -48.47
C ALA A 265 -28.65 -29.67 -48.80
N GLU A 266 -29.53 -29.03 -48.01
CA GLU A 266 -30.98 -28.99 -48.30
C GLU A 266 -31.34 -27.98 -49.40
N ALA A 267 -30.50 -26.97 -49.67
CA ALA A 267 -30.67 -26.06 -50.81
C ALA A 267 -30.15 -26.66 -52.14
N ALA A 268 -29.20 -27.59 -52.09
CA ALA A 268 -28.67 -28.27 -53.28
C ALA A 268 -29.49 -29.51 -53.72
N ALA A 269 -30.43 -29.98 -52.90
CA ALA A 269 -31.32 -31.11 -53.22
C ALA A 269 -32.72 -30.66 -53.72
N GLY A 270 -32.91 -29.35 -53.94
CA GLY A 270 -34.18 -28.74 -54.32
C GLY A 270 -34.21 -28.09 -55.71
N ASN A 271 -33.26 -28.41 -56.59
CA ASN A 271 -33.29 -28.06 -58.02
C ASN A 271 -33.18 -29.32 -58.87
#